data_AF-A0A7C9AR58-F1
#
_entry.id   AF-A0A7C9AR58-F1
#
_cell.length_a   1.000
_cell.length_b   1.000
_cell.length_c   1.000
_cell.angle_alpha   90.00
_cell.angle_beta   90.00
_cell.angle_gamma   90.00
#
_symmetry.space_group_name_H-M   'P 1'
#
loop_
_entity.id
_entity.type
_entity.pdbx_description
1 polymer ?
#
loop_
_entity_poly.entity_id
_entity_poly.type
_entity_poly.pdbx_seq_one_letter_code
_entity_poly.pdbx_strand_id
1 'polypeptide(L)'
;REGDPVNEMLFIMRGKLETTTTNGGRTGFFNSVFLEAGDFCGEGLLTWALDTHSCSNLPLSTLTVQTKTDVEAFALLPDDLKLVASQFCQLNSKQLRHTFRFCSQQWRTWAACFIQIAWRRHCRRKIEKSLREAEDL
;
A
#
# COMPACT_ATOMS: atom_id res chain seq x y z
N ARG A 1 11.44 6.65 -2.82
CA ARG A 1 11.51 5.72 -3.98
C ARG A 1 11.53 4.29 -3.42
N GLU A 2 11.06 3.29 -4.16
CA GLU A 2 11.03 1.89 -3.67
C GLU A 2 12.44 1.47 -3.24
N GLY A 3 12.55 0.89 -2.03
CA GLY A 3 13.81 0.48 -1.41
C GLY A 3 14.51 1.55 -0.56
N ASP A 4 14.13 2.83 -0.69
CA ASP A 4 14.71 3.91 0.10
C ASP A 4 13.93 4.15 1.40
N PRO A 5 14.56 4.71 2.45
CA PRO A 5 13.85 5.13 3.65
C PRO A 5 12.68 6.09 3.35
N VAL A 6 11.56 5.89 4.03
CA VAL A 6 10.39 6.78 3.95
C VAL A 6 10.61 7.95 4.92
N ASN A 7 11.04 9.08 4.37
CA ASN A 7 11.35 10.28 5.16
C ASN A 7 10.13 11.17 5.41
N GLU A 8 9.04 10.97 4.69
CA GLU A 8 7.84 11.79 4.78
C GLU A 8 6.60 11.00 4.38
N MET A 9 5.48 11.33 5.02
CA MET A 9 4.15 10.89 4.63
C MET A 9 3.44 12.06 3.95
N LEU A 10 2.98 11.85 2.71
CA LEU A 10 2.38 12.90 1.89
C LEU A 10 0.87 12.69 1.79
N PHE A 11 0.11 13.75 2.02
CA PHE A 11 -1.34 13.84 1.79
C PHE A 11 -1.58 14.72 0.58
N ILE A 12 -2.20 14.16 -0.45
CA ILE A 12 -2.34 14.83 -1.74
C ILE A 12 -3.55 15.74 -1.67
N MET A 13 -3.32 17.04 -1.85
CA MET A 13 -4.37 18.05 -1.83
C MET A 13 -4.87 18.33 -3.24
N ARG A 14 -3.95 18.43 -4.21
CA ARG A 14 -4.24 18.63 -5.64
C ARG A 14 -3.17 17.99 -6.53
N GLY A 15 -3.55 17.70 -7.78
CA GLY A 15 -2.67 17.12 -8.79
C GLY A 15 -2.78 15.59 -8.90
N LYS A 16 -1.89 15.01 -9.70
CA LYS A 16 -1.87 13.57 -9.99
C LYS A 16 -0.47 12.99 -9.84
N LEU A 17 -0.38 11.89 -9.10
CA LEU A 17 0.83 11.11 -8.93
C LEU A 17 0.61 9.69 -9.47
N GLU A 18 1.68 9.04 -9.87
CA GLU A 18 1.71 7.61 -10.16
C GLU A 18 2.58 6.92 -9.11
N THR A 19 2.04 5.86 -8.53
CA THR A 19 2.77 4.91 -7.69
C THR A 19 3.08 3.68 -8.50
N THR A 20 4.31 3.20 -8.41
CA THR A 20 4.74 1.96 -9.05
C THR A 20 5.42 1.05 -8.03
N THR A 21 5.26 -0.26 -8.17
CA THR A 21 5.98 -1.23 -7.33
C THR A 21 6.35 -2.48 -8.09
N THR A 22 7.55 -2.95 -7.79
CA THR A 22 8.10 -4.23 -8.26
C THR A 22 7.99 -5.32 -7.20
N ASN A 23 7.37 -5.01 -6.05
CA ASN A 23 7.30 -5.89 -4.88
C ASN A 23 8.70 -6.44 -4.51
N GLY A 24 9.67 -5.54 -4.40
CA GLY A 24 11.05 -5.89 -4.10
C GLY A 24 11.78 -6.58 -5.25
N GLY A 25 11.52 -6.16 -6.49
CA GLY A 25 12.19 -6.68 -7.68
C GLY A 25 11.74 -8.07 -8.13
N ARG A 26 10.53 -8.51 -7.74
CA ARG A 26 10.02 -9.82 -8.13
C ARG A 26 9.74 -9.86 -9.64
N THR A 27 10.41 -10.77 -10.35
CA THR A 27 10.23 -10.95 -11.80
C THR A 27 8.76 -11.18 -12.17
N GLY A 28 8.27 -10.41 -13.14
CA GLY A 28 6.88 -10.49 -13.61
C GLY A 28 5.84 -9.82 -12.70
N PHE A 29 6.27 -9.13 -11.64
CA PHE A 29 5.39 -8.31 -10.81
C PHE A 29 5.66 -6.83 -11.07
N PHE A 30 4.66 -6.16 -11.65
CA PHE A 30 4.63 -4.71 -11.78
C PHE A 30 3.21 -4.25 -11.51
N ASN A 31 3.06 -3.31 -10.57
CA ASN A 31 1.79 -2.65 -10.34
C ASN A 31 1.98 -1.15 -10.45
N SER A 32 1.08 -0.49 -11.18
CA SER A 32 0.98 0.96 -11.23
C SER A 32 -0.42 1.41 -10.81
N VAL A 33 -0.49 2.42 -9.95
CA VAL A 33 -1.74 3.06 -9.55
C VAL A 33 -1.56 4.57 -9.51
N PHE A 34 -2.55 5.31 -9.99
CA PHE A 34 -2.62 6.76 -9.78
C PHE A 34 -3.12 7.11 -8.39
N LEU A 35 -2.54 8.17 -7.82
CA LEU A 35 -3.03 8.85 -6.63
C LEU A 35 -3.51 10.25 -7.01
N GLU A 36 -4.62 10.67 -6.43
CA GLU A 36 -5.28 11.96 -6.67
C GLU A 36 -5.59 12.66 -5.35
N ALA A 37 -6.31 13.79 -5.40
CA ALA A 37 -6.68 14.55 -4.21
C ALA A 37 -7.46 13.68 -3.21
N GLY A 38 -7.03 13.69 -1.95
CA GLY A 38 -7.58 12.86 -0.86
C GLY A 38 -6.82 11.55 -0.64
N ASP A 39 -5.96 11.14 -1.57
CA ASP A 39 -5.06 10.00 -1.36
C ASP A 39 -3.80 10.41 -0.57
N PHE A 40 -3.05 9.40 -0.11
CA PHE A 40 -1.79 9.62 0.60
C PHE A 40 -0.77 8.53 0.24
N CYS A 41 0.51 8.82 0.49
CA CYS A 41 1.60 7.85 0.39
C CYS A 41 2.58 7.99 1.58
N GLY A 42 3.41 6.96 1.80
CA GLY A 42 4.30 6.90 2.96
C GLY A 42 3.68 6.23 4.19
N GLU A 43 2.64 5.42 4.00
CA GLU A 43 1.89 4.71 5.04
C GLU A 43 2.73 3.84 6.00
N GLY A 44 3.90 3.38 5.54
CA GLY A 44 4.85 2.65 6.39
C GLY A 44 5.31 3.49 7.59
N LEU A 45 5.42 4.80 7.40
CA LEU A 45 5.90 5.73 8.43
C LEU A 45 4.89 5.90 9.58
N LEU A 46 3.59 5.87 9.27
CA LEU A 46 2.54 5.88 10.28
C LEU A 46 2.57 4.61 11.13
N THR A 47 2.72 3.44 10.49
CA THR A 47 2.81 2.16 11.21
C THR A 47 4.04 2.14 12.12
N TRP A 48 5.17 2.65 11.65
CA TRP A 48 6.39 2.82 12.43
C TRP A 48 6.20 3.77 13.63
N ALA A 49 5.58 4.93 13.42
CA ALA A 49 5.37 5.93 14.48
C ALA A 49 4.42 5.43 15.58
N LEU A 50 3.44 4.58 15.22
CA LEU A 50 2.49 3.98 16.17
C LEU A 50 3.07 2.78 16.94
N ASP A 51 4.19 2.22 16.50
CA ASP A 51 4.84 1.10 17.17
C ASP A 51 5.76 1.60 18.30
N THR A 52 5.42 1.25 19.54
CA THR A 52 6.18 1.59 20.74
C THR A 52 7.55 0.91 20.80
N HIS A 53 7.76 -0.14 20.01
CA HIS A 53 9.02 -0.87 19.89
C HIS A 53 9.74 -0.60 18.56
N SER A 54 9.33 0.44 17.83
CA SER A 54 9.96 0.81 16.57
C SER A 54 11.47 1.05 16.75
N CYS A 55 12.26 0.48 15.83
CA CYS A 55 13.69 0.74 15.74
C CYS A 55 13.94 2.21 15.33
N SER A 56 15.12 2.75 15.63
CA SER A 56 15.53 4.08 15.18
C SER A 56 15.57 4.23 13.66
N ASN A 57 15.64 3.11 12.93
CA ASN A 57 15.65 3.10 11.47
C ASN A 57 14.24 3.32 10.91
N LEU A 58 14.16 4.20 9.91
CA LEU A 58 12.92 4.46 9.16
C LEU A 58 12.51 3.24 8.32
N PRO A 59 11.21 3.04 8.09
CA PRO A 59 10.73 1.97 7.23
C PRO A 59 11.18 2.21 5.78
N LEU A 60 11.48 1.13 5.06
CA LEU A 60 11.78 1.20 3.64
C LEU A 60 10.49 1.35 2.83
N SER A 61 10.55 2.16 1.78
CA SER A 61 9.44 2.37 0.88
C SER A 61 9.20 1.16 0.01
N THR A 62 7.94 0.76 -0.12
CA THR A 62 7.48 -0.36 -0.96
C THR A 62 7.09 0.08 -2.37
N LEU A 63 7.02 1.40 -2.62
CA LEU A 63 6.55 2.00 -3.86
C LEU A 63 7.48 3.12 -4.31
N THR A 64 7.58 3.32 -5.62
CA THR A 64 8.14 4.54 -6.21
C THR A 64 7.01 5.47 -6.60
N VAL A 65 7.07 6.72 -6.13
CA VAL A 65 6.07 7.75 -6.42
C VAL A 65 6.67 8.75 -7.40
N GLN A 66 5.94 9.08 -8.45
CA GLN A 66 6.32 10.08 -9.44
C GLN A 66 5.15 11.03 -9.70
N THR A 67 5.42 12.33 -9.74
CA THR A 67 4.42 13.33 -10.13
C THR A 67 4.15 13.25 -11.64
N LYS A 68 2.88 13.38 -12.02
CA LYS A 68 2.45 13.45 -13.43
C LYS A 68 1.94 14.83 -13.83
N THR A 69 1.58 15.63 -12.84
CA THR A 69 1.21 17.04 -12.98
C THR A 69 1.89 17.83 -11.87
N ASP A 70 1.67 19.15 -11.85
CA ASP A 70 1.91 19.94 -10.64
C ASP A 70 1.05 19.39 -9.51
N VAL A 71 1.66 19.23 -8.33
CA VAL A 71 1.07 18.58 -7.16
C VAL A 71 1.24 19.49 -5.96
N GLU A 72 0.15 19.68 -5.22
CA GLU A 72 0.17 20.26 -3.88
C GLU A 72 -0.09 19.13 -2.90
N ALA A 73 0.82 18.95 -1.95
CA ALA A 73 0.72 17.93 -0.93
C ALA A 73 1.13 18.50 0.43
N PHE A 74 0.50 17.99 1.48
CA PHE A 74 0.91 18.24 2.85
C PHE A 74 1.82 17.10 3.32
N ALA A 75 2.97 17.44 3.91
CA ALA A 75 3.96 16.47 4.37
C ALA A 75 3.97 16.40 5.90
N LEU A 76 3.95 15.18 6.43
CA LEU A 76 4.27 14.89 7.83
C LEU A 76 5.61 14.18 7.91
N LEU A 77 6.52 14.72 8.73
CA LEU A 77 7.82 14.12 9.01
C LEU A 77 7.69 13.01 10.07
N PRO A 78 8.74 12.18 10.26
CA PRO A 78 8.72 11.09 11.23
C PRO A 78 8.47 11.60 12.66
N ASP A 79 9.06 12.74 13.00
CA ASP A 79 8.91 13.36 14.32
C ASP A 79 7.50 13.93 14.53
N ASP A 80 6.89 14.54 13.50
CA ASP A 80 5.50 15.00 13.56
C ASP A 80 4.56 13.82 13.83
N LEU A 81 4.78 12.70 13.13
CA LEU A 81 3.99 11.48 13.31
C LEU A 81 4.18 10.88 14.70
N LYS A 82 5.40 10.91 15.27
CA LYS A 82 5.66 10.48 16.65
C LYS A 82 4.98 11.38 17.67
N LEU A 83 4.99 12.70 17.45
CA LEU A 83 4.28 13.65 18.30
C LEU A 83 2.78 13.41 18.27
N VAL A 84 2.20 13.24 17.08
CA VAL A 84 0.78 12.90 16.92
C VAL A 84 0.48 11.54 17.56
N ALA A 85 1.28 10.50 17.31
CA ALA A 85 1.10 9.18 17.91
C ALA A 85 1.15 9.19 19.45
N SER A 86 2.05 9.99 20.03
CA SER A 86 2.24 10.09 21.49
C SER A 86 1.21 10.99 22.17
N GLN A 87 0.79 12.09 21.55
CA GLN A 87 -0.26 12.95 22.12
C GLN A 87 -1.62 12.27 22.07
N PHE A 88 -1.90 11.60 20.97
CA PHE A 88 -3.14 10.90 20.77
C PHE A 88 -2.93 9.41 21.04
N CYS A 89 -2.40 8.98 22.20
CA CYS A 89 -2.18 7.56 22.56
C CYS A 89 -3.37 6.60 22.26
N GLN A 90 -4.58 7.11 22.03
CA GLN A 90 -5.74 6.42 21.47
C GLN A 90 -5.71 6.11 19.95
N LEU A 91 -4.73 6.59 19.18
CA LEU A 91 -4.48 6.24 17.77
C LEU A 91 -3.98 4.79 17.63
N ASN A 92 -3.57 4.17 18.74
CA ASN A 92 -3.39 2.72 18.82
C ASN A 92 -4.71 1.94 18.87
N SER A 93 -5.86 2.60 18.75
CA SER A 93 -7.13 1.90 18.57
C SER A 93 -7.07 1.04 17.30
N LYS A 94 -7.63 -0.17 17.40
CA LYS A 94 -7.77 -1.06 16.25
C LYS A 94 -8.47 -0.36 15.08
N GLN A 95 -9.43 0.52 15.37
CA GLN A 95 -10.20 1.24 14.36
C GLN A 95 -9.33 2.10 13.45
N LEU A 96 -8.41 2.88 14.01
CA LEU A 96 -7.58 3.78 13.20
C LEU A 96 -6.65 3.01 12.27
N ARG A 97 -5.99 1.96 12.81
CA ARG A 97 -5.18 1.02 12.02
C ARG A 97 -6.01 0.39 10.89
N HIS A 98 -7.26 0.01 11.18
CA HIS A 98 -8.18 -0.52 10.17
C HIS A 98 -8.53 0.52 9.08
N THR A 99 -8.82 1.76 9.46
CA THR A 99 -9.14 2.84 8.50
C THR A 99 -7.96 3.12 7.59
N PHE A 100 -6.74 3.26 8.14
CA PHE A 100 -5.55 3.47 7.32
C PHE A 100 -5.25 2.28 6.42
N ARG A 101 -5.45 1.05 6.91
CA ARG A 101 -5.32 -0.16 6.09
C ARG A 101 -6.38 -0.22 4.98
N PHE A 102 -7.57 0.33 5.21
CA PHE A 102 -8.63 0.37 4.21
C PHE A 102 -8.43 1.48 3.16
N CYS A 103 -7.91 2.64 3.58
CA CYS A 103 -7.64 3.76 2.70
C CYS A 103 -6.30 3.64 1.96
N SER A 104 -5.38 2.83 2.48
CA SER A 104 -4.10 2.54 1.83
C SER A 104 -4.28 1.91 0.45
N GLN A 105 -3.61 2.52 -0.52
CA GLN A 105 -3.58 2.01 -1.88
C GLN A 105 -2.81 0.68 -1.99
N GLN A 106 -1.79 0.48 -1.15
CA GLN A 106 -1.02 -0.77 -1.12
C GLN A 106 -1.87 -1.94 -0.62
N TRP A 107 -2.66 -1.75 0.44
CA TRP A 107 -3.55 -2.80 0.96
C TRP A 107 -4.67 -3.13 -0.02
N ARG A 108 -5.25 -2.12 -0.69
CA ARG A 108 -6.23 -2.34 -1.77
C ARG A 108 -5.64 -3.17 -2.91
N THR A 109 -4.42 -2.84 -3.31
CA THR A 109 -3.67 -3.58 -4.33
C THR A 109 -3.43 -5.03 -3.94
N TRP A 110 -2.96 -5.26 -2.71
CA TRP A 110 -2.76 -6.62 -2.18
C TRP A 110 -4.07 -7.40 -2.17
N ALA A 111 -5.15 -6.82 -1.66
CA ALA A 111 -6.46 -7.46 -1.65
C ALA A 111 -6.94 -7.85 -3.06
N ALA A 112 -6.79 -6.95 -4.03
CA ALA A 112 -7.11 -7.23 -5.44
C ALA A 112 -6.27 -8.38 -6.00
N CYS A 113 -4.96 -8.39 -5.76
CA CYS A 113 -4.08 -9.48 -6.18
C CYS A 113 -4.46 -10.83 -5.54
N PHE A 114 -4.81 -10.84 -4.24
CA PHE A 114 -5.27 -12.05 -3.55
C PHE A 114 -6.53 -12.64 -4.19
N ILE A 115 -7.53 -11.78 -4.46
CA ILE A 115 -8.78 -12.17 -5.12
C ILE A 115 -8.48 -12.69 -6.53
N GLN A 116 -7.63 -11.99 -7.31
CA GLN A 116 -7.24 -12.41 -8.65
C GLN A 116 -6.57 -13.80 -8.67
N ILE A 117 -5.68 -14.08 -7.71
CA ILE A 117 -5.02 -15.40 -7.59
C ILE A 117 -6.06 -16.48 -7.28
N ALA A 118 -6.96 -16.24 -6.33
CA ALA A 118 -8.03 -17.17 -5.97
C ALA A 118 -8.95 -17.46 -7.16
N TRP A 119 -9.36 -16.42 -7.89
CA TRP A 119 -10.19 -16.53 -9.09
C TRP A 119 -9.51 -17.34 -10.20
N ARG A 120 -8.25 -17.02 -10.54
CA ARG A 120 -7.49 -17.78 -11.54
C ARG A 120 -7.35 -19.26 -11.17
N ARG A 121 -7.18 -19.56 -9.87
CA ARG A 121 -7.16 -20.95 -9.38
C ARG A 121 -8.52 -21.63 -9.56
N HIS A 122 -9.62 -20.93 -9.26
CA HIS A 122 -10.97 -21.45 -9.49
C HIS A 122 -11.23 -21.74 -10.96
N CYS A 123 -10.92 -20.79 -11.87
CA CYS A 123 -11.10 -20.97 -13.30
C CYS A 123 -10.30 -22.17 -13.84
N ARG A 124 -9.04 -22.34 -13.43
CA ARG A 124 -8.23 -23.52 -13.82
C ARG A 124 -8.87 -24.83 -13.41
N ARG A 125 -9.35 -24.92 -12.16
CA ARG A 125 -10.06 -26.12 -11.66
C ARG A 125 -11.34 -26.40 -12.43
N LYS A 126 -12.08 -25.35 -12.80
CA LYS A 126 -13.31 -25.48 -13.59
C LYS A 126 -13.02 -26.05 -14.99
N ILE A 127 -11.98 -25.56 -15.65
CA ILE A 127 -11.53 -26.06 -16.96
C ILE A 127 -11.06 -27.51 -16.86
N GLU A 128 -10.26 -27.84 -15.85
CA GLU A 128 -9.78 -29.21 -15.63
C GLU A 128 -10.93 -30.19 -15.39
N LYS A 129 -11.94 -29.78 -14.60
CA LYS A 129 -13.14 -30.60 -14.36
C LYS A 129 -13.91 -30.85 -15.66
N SER A 130 -14.13 -29.83 -16.48
CA SER A 130 -14.83 -29.99 -17.76
C SER A 130 -14.07 -30.85 -18.76
N LEU A 131 -12.72 -30.86 -18.72
CA LEU A 131 -11.92 -31.74 -19.57
C LEU A 131 -12.05 -33.20 -19.16
N ARG A 132 -11.96 -33.50 -17.85
CA ARG A 132 -12.17 -34.86 -17.32
C ARG A 132 -13.56 -35.40 -17.65
N GLU A 133 -14.60 -34.58 -17.47
CA GLU A 133 -15.98 -34.95 -17.81
C GLU A 133 -16.17 -35.22 -19.32
N ALA A 134 -15.36 -34.62 -20.19
CA ALA A 134 -15.39 -34.87 -21.63
C ALA A 134 -14.56 -36.09 -22.07
N GLU A 135 -13.57 -36.50 -21.27
CA GLU A 135 -12.78 -37.74 -21.49
C GLU A 135 -13.52 -38.99 -20.99
N ASP A 136 -14.41 -38.83 -20.00
CA ASP A 136 -15.25 -39.90 -19.44
C ASP A 136 -16.54 -40.18 -20.25
N LEU A 137 -16.78 -39.46 -21.35
CA LEU A 137 -17.91 -39.60 -22.29
C LEU A 137 -17.49 -40.33 -23.57
#